data_AF-A0A5M8NTU3-F1
#
_entry.id   AF-A0A5M8NTU3-F1
#
_cell.length_a   1.000
_cell.length_b   1.000
_cell.length_c   1.000
_cell.angle_alpha   90.00
_cell.angle_beta   90.00
_cell.angle_gamma   90.00
#
_symmetry.space_group_name_H-M   'P 1'
#
loop_
_entity.id
_entity.type
_entity.pdbx_description
1 polymer ?
#
loop_
_entity_poly.entity_id
_entity_poly.type
_entity_poly.pdbx_seq_one_letter_code
_entity_poly.pdbx_strand_id
1 'polypeptide(L)' 'ETVSYEKYSEDWTQRRNAGKWAKFPDYGKFDEGNISLQNHGTKLWYRNIKIKEL' A
#
# COMPACT_ATOMS: atom_id res chain seq x y z
N GLU A 1 5.20 13.97 8.44
CA GLU A 1 6.01 12.90 9.06
C GLU A 1 6.01 11.68 8.14
N THR A 2 7.07 10.88 8.15
CA THR A 2 7.18 9.63 7.39
C THR A 2 7.19 8.46 8.36
N VAL A 3 6.69 7.30 7.93
CA VAL A 3 6.61 6.09 8.76
C VAL A 3 7.42 4.95 8.14
N SER A 4 7.89 4.02 8.98
CA SER A 4 8.53 2.76 8.59
C SER A 4 7.86 1.60 9.31
N TYR A 5 7.72 0.47 8.64
CA TYR A 5 7.17 -0.75 9.23
C TYR A 5 7.78 -1.98 8.57
N GLU A 6 7.65 -3.13 9.23
CA GLU A 6 8.05 -4.42 8.69
C GLU A 6 6.80 -5.23 8.34
N LYS A 7 6.66 -5.58 7.06
CA LYS A 7 5.56 -6.42 6.57
C LYS A 7 5.65 -7.80 7.25
N TYR A 8 4.50 -8.34 7.64
CA TYR A 8 4.37 -9.62 8.37
C TYR A 8 4.91 -9.65 9.80
N SER A 9 5.40 -8.54 10.34
CA SER A 9 5.61 -8.42 11.79
C SER A 9 4.29 -8.64 12.56
N GLU A 10 4.39 -8.94 13.86
CA GLU A 10 3.22 -9.13 14.71
C GLU A 10 2.33 -7.88 14.74
N ASP A 11 2.92 -6.69 14.89
CA ASP A 11 2.20 -5.40 14.86
C ASP A 11 1.50 -5.19 13.51
N TRP A 12 2.18 -5.45 12.38
CA TRP A 12 1.57 -5.32 11.06
C TRP A 12 0.36 -6.26 10.90
N THR A 13 0.51 -7.51 11.33
CA THR A 13 -0.53 -8.55 11.19
C THR A 13 -1.75 -8.20 12.03
N GLN A 14 -1.56 -7.74 13.26
CA GLN A 14 -2.65 -7.28 14.13
C GLN A 14 -3.42 -6.11 13.48
N ARG A 15 -2.72 -5.08 13.00
CA ARG A 15 -3.33 -3.91 12.33
C ARG A 15 -4.05 -4.29 11.04
N ARG A 16 -3.45 -5.16 10.24
CA ARG A 16 -4.00 -5.68 8.98
C ARG A 16 -5.34 -6.38 9.20
N ASN A 17 -5.47 -7.14 10.29
CA ASN A 17 -6.67 -7.93 10.59
C ASN A 17 -7.76 -7.12 11.31
N ALA A 18 -7.38 -6.13 12.13
CA ALA A 18 -8.33 -5.30 12.88
C ALA A 18 -8.89 -4.11 12.07
N GLY A 19 -8.22 -3.72 10.97
CA GLY A 19 -8.53 -2.50 10.24
C GLY A 19 -9.68 -2.61 9.21
N LYS A 20 -9.82 -1.52 8.43
CA LYS A 20 -10.75 -1.37 7.29
C LYS A 20 -10.71 -2.54 6.28
N TRP A 21 -9.61 -3.28 6.26
CA TRP A 21 -9.30 -4.31 5.27
C TRP A 21 -9.72 -5.73 5.66
N ALA A 22 -10.39 -5.91 6.80
CA ALA A 22 -10.82 -7.23 7.29
C ALA A 22 -11.65 -8.03 6.27
N LYS A 23 -12.48 -7.34 5.46
CA LYS A 23 -13.33 -7.97 4.43
C LYS A 23 -12.62 -8.22 3.09
N PHE A 24 -11.34 -7.84 2.97
CA PHE A 24 -10.57 -7.95 1.73
C PHE A 24 -9.39 -8.91 1.97
N PRO A 25 -9.60 -10.24 1.84
CA PRO A 25 -8.62 -11.24 2.28
C PRO A 25 -7.24 -11.10 1.62
N ASP A 26 -7.20 -10.66 0.35
CA ASP A 26 -5.95 -10.54 -0.41
C ASP A 26 -5.24 -9.19 -0.26
N TYR A 27 -5.82 -8.24 0.50
CA TYR A 27 -5.18 -6.93 0.71
C TYR A 27 -3.82 -7.09 1.38
N GLY A 28 -2.78 -6.50 0.78
CA GLY A 28 -1.42 -6.50 1.33
C GLY A 28 -0.74 -7.87 1.38
N LYS A 29 -1.28 -8.90 0.71
CA LYS A 29 -0.76 -10.27 0.77
C LYS A 29 0.44 -10.54 -0.13
N PHE A 30 0.51 -9.90 -1.30
CA PHE A 30 1.55 -10.18 -2.29
C PHE A 30 2.73 -9.21 -2.16
N ASP A 31 3.94 -9.69 -2.44
CA ASP A 31 5.17 -8.89 -2.41
C ASP A 31 5.50 -8.25 -3.76
N GLU A 32 4.85 -8.72 -4.83
CA GLU A 32 4.95 -8.20 -6.19
C GLU A 32 3.59 -7.74 -6.70
N GLY A 33 3.61 -6.77 -7.62
CA GLY A 33 2.40 -6.23 -8.23
C GLY A 33 2.66 -4.96 -9.03
N ASN A 34 1.58 -4.28 -9.40
CA ASN A 34 1.65 -3.03 -10.15
C ASN A 34 1.71 -1.81 -9.22
N ILE A 35 2.35 -0.74 -9.68
CA ILE A 35 2.24 0.60 -9.08
C ILE A 35 1.01 1.28 -9.66
N SER A 36 0.12 1.75 -8.79
CA SER A 36 -1.13 2.43 -9.18
C SER A 36 -1.16 3.87 -8.63
N LEU A 37 -1.63 4.79 -9.47
CA LEU A 37 -1.88 6.19 -9.09
C LEU A 37 -3.39 6.40 -8.98
N GLN A 38 -3.87 6.74 -7.80
CA GLN A 38 -5.30 6.91 -7.54
C GLN A 38 -5.69 8.39 -7.53
N ASN A 39 -6.88 8.68 -8.04
CA ASN A 39 -7.54 9.98 -7.93
C ASN A 39 -9.01 9.76 -7.54
N HIS A 40 -9.53 10.54 -6.60
CA HIS A 40 -10.88 10.43 -6.08
C HIS A 40 -11.74 11.66 -6.42
N GLY A 41 -11.78 12.04 -7.69
CA GLY A 41 -12.77 12.99 -8.22
C GLY A 41 -12.33 14.46 -8.26
N THR A 42 -11.03 14.75 -8.13
CA THR A 42 -10.49 16.11 -8.30
C THR A 42 -9.52 16.16 -9.47
N LYS A 43 -9.01 17.35 -9.83
CA LYS A 43 -7.99 17.46 -10.88
C LYS A 43 -6.61 17.20 -10.28
N LEU A 44 -5.84 16.33 -10.93
CA LEU A 44 -4.51 15.93 -10.49
C LEU A 44 -3.60 15.70 -11.70
N TRP A 45 -2.33 16.07 -11.56
CA TRP A 45 -1.32 15.93 -12.61
C TRP A 45 -0.04 15.34 -12.05
N TYR A 46 0.52 14.34 -12.74
CA TYR A 46 1.79 13.72 -12.40
C TYR A 46 2.79 13.91 -13.54
N ARG A 47 4.07 14.01 -13.21
CA ARG A 47 5.18 13.99 -14.17
C ARG A 47 6.43 13.44 -13.51
N ASN A 48 7.42 13.02 -14.31
CA ASN A 48 8.73 12.52 -13.85
C ASN A 48 8.66 11.28 -12.93
N ILE A 49 7.73 10.35 -13.19
CA ILE A 49 7.64 9.08 -12.45
C ILE A 49 8.75 8.15 -12.96
N LYS A 50 9.62 7.70 -12.05
CA LYS A 50 10.76 6.82 -12.35
C LYS A 50 10.77 5.65 -11.36
N ILE A 51 11.23 4.49 -11.82
CA ILE A 51 11.36 3.28 -11.02
C ILE A 51 12.79 2.75 -11.13
N LYS A 52 13.31 2.20 -10.04
CA LYS A 52 14.53 1.41 -10.00
C LYS A 52 14.21 0.12 -9.23
N GLU A 53 14.44 -1.01 -9.87
CA GLU A 53 14.35 -2.32 -9.22
C GLU A 53 15.52 -2.52 -8.23
N LEU A 54 15.24 -3.17 -7.10
CA LEU A 54 16.17 -3.34 -5.98
C LEU A 54 16.79 -4.73 -5.96
#